data_AF-A0A811S4E4-F1
#
_entry.id   AF-A0A811S4E4-F1
#
_cell.length_a   1.000
_cell.length_b   1.000
_cell.length_c   1.000
_cell.angle_alpha   90.00
_cell.angle_beta   90.00
_cell.angle_gamma   90.00
#
_symmetry.space_group_name_H-M   'P 1'
#
loop_
_entity.id
_entity.type
_entity.pdbx_description
1 polymer ?
#
loop_
_entity_poly.entity_id
_entity_poly.type
_entity_poly.pdbx_seq_one_letter_code
_entity_poly.pdbx_strand_id
1 'polypeptide(L)'
;MNTSLLAKWIFKLDSGEKSLALEVLRKKYLNDKSFCQSKQKGCSQFWQGLGKAREWYERGTKWILGNGRKIRFWHDVWMGDCPLKTLFPRLFRIRRNLDWSVADAKEVDWQLDFRRRLGNEEVAEWNDL
;
A
#
# COMPACT_ATOMS: atom_id res chain seq x y z
N MET A 1 12.67 21.58 -1.39
CA MET A 1 12.66 20.36 -2.24
C MET A 1 11.28 20.23 -2.87
N ASN A 2 11.17 19.94 -4.17
CA ASN A 2 9.88 19.92 -4.86
C ASN A 2 9.13 18.59 -4.63
N THR A 3 8.28 18.55 -3.60
CA THR A 3 7.49 17.37 -3.21
C THR A 3 6.59 16.86 -4.33
N SER A 4 6.00 17.76 -5.13
CA SER A 4 5.10 17.39 -6.22
C SER A 4 5.83 16.63 -7.33
N LEU A 5 7.03 17.08 -7.70
CA LEU A 5 7.85 16.39 -8.69
C LEU A 5 8.27 15.00 -8.21
N LEU A 6 8.64 14.87 -6.94
CA LEU A 6 9.03 13.60 -6.33
C LEU A 6 7.84 12.63 -6.23
N ALA A 7 6.66 13.11 -5.84
CA ALA A 7 5.44 12.31 -5.85
C ALA A 7 5.10 11.81 -7.27
N LYS A 8 5.28 12.65 -8.30
CA LYS A 8 5.12 12.23 -9.70
C LYS A 8 6.11 11.13 -10.10
N TRP A 9 7.35 11.17 -9.60
CA TRP A 9 8.31 10.08 -9.80
C TRP A 9 7.87 8.78 -9.13
N ILE A 10 7.34 8.84 -7.91
CA ILE A 10 6.78 7.66 -7.23
C ILE A 10 5.62 7.08 -8.05
N PHE A 11 4.71 7.95 -8.54
CA PHE A 11 3.63 7.54 -9.42
C PHE A 11 4.15 6.81 -10.66
N LYS A 12 5.17 7.33 -11.33
CA LYS A 12 5.77 6.66 -12.49
C LYS A 12 6.33 5.28 -12.15
N LEU A 13 7.00 5.15 -11.00
CA LEU A 13 7.56 3.87 -10.54
C LEU A 13 6.48 2.82 -10.30
N ASP A 14 5.37 3.21 -9.67
CA ASP A 14 4.23 2.33 -9.39
C ASP A 14 3.33 2.10 -10.61
N SER A 15 3.29 3.06 -11.54
CA SER A 15 2.57 2.93 -12.81
C SER A 15 3.19 1.86 -13.72
N GLY A 16 2.42 1.41 -14.71
CA GLY A 16 2.91 0.51 -15.75
C GLY A 16 3.83 1.16 -16.81
N GLU A 17 4.30 2.40 -16.61
CA GLU A 17 5.15 3.11 -17.58
C GLU A 17 6.44 2.31 -17.84
N LYS A 18 6.69 1.99 -19.12
CA LYS A 18 7.87 1.24 -19.57
C LYS A 18 8.94 2.23 -20.01
N SER A 19 10.02 2.30 -19.23
CA SER A 19 11.20 3.09 -19.53
C SER A 19 12.40 2.38 -18.93
N LEU A 20 13.50 2.28 -19.67
CA LEU A 20 14.74 1.63 -19.20
C LEU A 20 15.19 2.19 -17.84
N ALA A 21 15.08 3.51 -17.64
CA ALA A 21 15.43 4.15 -16.38
C ALA A 21 14.52 3.68 -15.23
N LEU A 22 13.21 3.58 -15.46
CA LEU A 22 12.25 3.10 -14.45
C LEU A 22 12.46 1.61 -14.15
N GLU A 23 12.80 0.79 -15.14
CA GLU A 23 13.09 -0.63 -14.95
C GLU A 23 14.33 -0.85 -14.09
N VAL A 24 15.42 -0.12 -14.36
CA VAL A 24 16.63 -0.15 -13.53
C VAL A 24 16.30 0.27 -12.10
N LEU A 25 15.52 1.33 -11.90
CA LEU A 25 15.11 1.78 -10.56
C LEU A 25 14.24 0.74 -9.84
N ARG A 26 13.24 0.15 -10.52
CA ARG A 26 12.38 -0.90 -9.96
C ARG A 26 13.19 -2.12 -9.55
N LYS A 27 14.10 -2.59 -10.39
CA LYS A 27 14.99 -3.74 -10.10
C LYS A 27 15.94 -3.44 -8.95
N LYS A 28 16.52 -2.24 -8.91
CA LYS A 28 17.49 -1.85 -7.88
C LYS A 28 16.87 -1.64 -6.50
N TYR A 29 15.67 -1.05 -6.43
CA TYR A 29 15.11 -0.58 -5.18
C TYR A 29 13.81 -1.27 -4.74
N LEU A 30 13.00 -1.78 -5.66
CA LEU A 30 11.64 -2.24 -5.35
C LEU A 30 11.47 -3.77 -5.31
N ASN A 31 12.31 -4.54 -6.02
CA ASN A 31 12.23 -6.01 -6.11
C ASN A 31 10.79 -6.48 -6.38
N ASP A 32 10.17 -5.94 -7.43
CA ASP A 32 8.78 -6.19 -7.87
C ASP A 32 7.64 -5.76 -6.93
N LYS A 33 7.95 -5.13 -5.80
CA LYS A 33 6.96 -4.53 -4.88
C LYS A 33 6.53 -3.14 -5.34
N SER A 34 5.43 -2.61 -4.80
CA SER A 34 5.16 -1.18 -4.91
C SER A 34 6.13 -0.35 -4.08
N PHE A 35 6.26 0.93 -4.39
CA PHE A 35 7.07 1.86 -3.61
C PHE A 35 6.71 1.83 -2.13
N CYS A 36 5.41 1.76 -1.82
CA CYS A 36 4.90 1.78 -0.45
C CYS A 36 5.06 0.44 0.29
N GLN A 37 5.18 -0.68 -0.42
CA GLN A 37 5.53 -1.97 0.18
C GLN A 37 7.05 -2.12 0.40
N SER A 38 7.86 -1.40 -0.37
CA SER A 38 9.31 -1.49 -0.27
C SER A 38 9.81 -0.84 1.04
N LYS A 39 10.73 -1.54 1.73
CA LYS A 39 11.51 -0.94 2.82
C LYS A 39 12.59 -0.08 2.17
N GLN A 40 12.73 1.17 2.61
CA GLN A 40 13.74 2.10 2.09
C GLN A 40 15.14 1.53 2.38
N LYS A 41 15.85 1.07 1.34
CA LYS A 41 17.16 0.40 1.45
C LYS A 41 18.32 1.19 0.83
N GLY A 42 18.14 2.47 0.50
CA GLY A 42 19.12 3.24 -0.29
C GLY A 42 19.68 4.49 0.40
N CYS A 43 20.98 4.75 0.22
CA CYS A 43 21.65 5.99 0.63
C CYS A 43 21.62 7.09 -0.46
N SER A 44 21.03 6.83 -1.63
CA SER A 44 20.97 7.83 -2.72
C SER A 44 20.10 9.01 -2.31
N GLN A 45 20.60 10.24 -2.53
CA GLN A 45 19.86 11.47 -2.28
C GLN A 45 18.52 11.52 -3.04
N PHE A 46 18.48 10.98 -4.26
CA PHE A 46 17.25 10.85 -5.03
C PHE A 46 16.23 9.95 -4.32
N TRP A 47 16.65 8.76 -3.88
CA TRP A 47 15.76 7.79 -3.23
C TRP A 47 15.29 8.27 -1.85
N GLN A 48 16.19 8.90 -1.08
CA GLN A 48 15.84 9.59 0.17
C GLN A 48 14.82 10.70 -0.09
N GLY A 49 14.96 11.41 -1.22
CA GLY A 49 14.01 12.42 -1.64
C GLY A 49 12.61 11.86 -1.89
N LEU A 50 12.51 10.75 -2.63
CA LEU A 50 11.23 10.03 -2.81
C LEU A 50 10.64 9.59 -1.47
N GLY A 51 11.47 9.09 -0.55
CA GLY A 51 11.05 8.73 0.81
C GLY A 51 10.36 9.88 1.55
N LYS A 52 10.85 11.12 1.40
CA LYS A 52 10.23 12.32 2.00
C LYS A 52 8.90 12.72 1.35
N ALA A 53 8.68 12.37 0.08
CA ALA A 53 7.41 12.63 -0.63
C ALA A 53 6.38 11.51 -0.48
N ARG A 54 6.76 10.39 0.17
CA ARG A 54 5.94 9.19 0.31
C ARG A 54 4.57 9.46 0.92
N GLU A 55 4.53 10.19 2.04
CA GLU A 55 3.27 10.45 2.74
C GLU A 55 2.27 11.23 1.86
N TRP A 56 2.76 12.25 1.15
CA TRP A 56 1.94 13.03 0.23
C TRP A 56 1.44 12.19 -0.94
N TYR A 57 2.28 11.30 -1.46
CA TYR A 57 1.89 10.35 -2.49
C TYR A 57 0.81 9.37 -2.00
N GLU A 58 0.99 8.76 -0.82
CA GLU A 58 0.02 7.82 -0.24
C GLU A 58 -1.35 8.48 0.02
N ARG A 59 -1.36 9.75 0.44
CA ARG A 59 -2.61 10.51 0.66
C ARG A 59 -3.28 10.96 -0.64
N GLY A 60 -2.51 11.18 -1.70
CA GLY A 60 -2.99 11.74 -2.97
C GLY A 60 -3.30 10.70 -4.05
N THR A 61 -3.24 9.40 -3.74
CA THR A 61 -3.42 8.34 -4.73
C THR A 61 -4.53 7.37 -4.37
N LYS A 62 -5.21 6.87 -5.41
CA LYS A 62 -6.18 5.78 -5.36
C LYS A 62 -5.72 4.70 -6.33
N TRP A 63 -5.71 3.46 -5.85
CA TRP A 63 -5.32 2.29 -6.63
C TRP A 63 -6.53 1.71 -7.33
N ILE A 64 -6.36 1.41 -8.61
CA ILE A 64 -7.31 0.59 -9.36
C ILE A 64 -6.92 -0.87 -9.13
N LEU A 65 -7.87 -1.68 -8.68
CA LEU A 65 -7.63 -3.08 -8.37
C LEU A 65 -7.34 -3.88 -9.66
N GLY A 66 -6.08 -4.26 -9.84
CA GLY A 66 -5.64 -5.26 -10.81
C GLY A 66 -5.47 -6.62 -10.15
N ASN A 67 -4.25 -7.19 -10.20
CA ASN A 67 -3.94 -8.44 -9.51
C ASN A 67 -3.79 -8.33 -7.99
N GLY A 68 -3.89 -7.12 -7.42
CA GLY A 68 -3.83 -6.87 -5.98
C GLY A 68 -2.45 -6.99 -5.30
N ARG A 69 -1.42 -7.54 -5.97
CA ARG A 69 -0.12 -7.87 -5.34
C ARG A 69 0.64 -6.65 -4.82
N LYS A 70 0.46 -5.50 -5.49
CA LYS A 70 1.14 -4.24 -5.19
C LYS A 70 0.37 -3.30 -4.26
N ILE A 71 -0.85 -3.70 -3.87
CA ILE A 71 -1.79 -2.89 -3.09
C ILE A 71 -1.84 -3.45 -1.68
N ARG A 72 -1.51 -2.66 -0.66
CA ARG A 72 -1.61 -3.05 0.75
C ARG A 72 -3.07 -2.97 1.20
N PHE A 73 -3.61 -4.09 1.65
CA PHE A 73 -5.03 -4.25 1.96
C PHE A 73 -5.56 -3.15 2.90
N TRP A 74 -4.89 -2.92 4.03
CA TRP A 74 -5.35 -1.95 5.02
C TRP A 74 -4.92 -0.50 4.78
N HIS A 75 -3.81 -0.30 4.07
CA HIS A 75 -3.08 0.97 4.09
C HIS A 75 -3.32 1.83 2.85
N ASP A 76 -3.59 1.21 1.70
CA ASP A 76 -3.78 1.91 0.44
C ASP A 76 -5.28 2.15 0.17
N VAL A 77 -5.61 3.23 -0.55
CA VAL A 77 -6.99 3.48 -1.00
C VAL A 77 -7.23 2.66 -2.26
N TRP A 78 -7.90 1.53 -2.16
CA TRP A 78 -8.25 0.68 -3.30
C TRP A 78 -9.75 0.34 -3.35
N MET A 79 -10.46 0.64 -2.26
CA MET A 79 -11.90 0.53 -2.12
C MET A 79 -12.41 1.79 -1.42
N GLY A 80 -13.54 2.35 -1.87
CA GLY A 80 -14.08 3.61 -1.35
C GLY A 80 -13.14 4.80 -1.57
N ASP A 81 -13.17 5.77 -0.66
CA ASP A 81 -12.43 7.04 -0.79
C ASP A 81 -11.31 7.22 0.24
N CYS A 82 -11.19 6.31 1.20
CA CYS A 82 -10.11 6.32 2.18
C CYS A 82 -9.64 4.90 2.51
N PRO A 83 -8.46 4.74 3.13
CA PRO A 83 -7.93 3.42 3.43
C PRO A 83 -8.83 2.65 4.41
N LEU A 84 -8.91 1.32 4.26
CA LEU A 84 -9.74 0.46 5.12
C LEU A 84 -9.39 0.59 6.62
N LYS A 85 -8.12 0.86 6.97
CA LYS A 85 -7.72 1.13 8.36
C LYS A 85 -8.42 2.34 8.99
N THR A 86 -8.88 3.29 8.18
CA THR A 86 -9.58 4.50 8.61
C THR A 86 -11.07 4.24 8.76
N LEU A 87 -11.65 3.42 7.87
CA LEU A 87 -13.06 3.03 7.92
C LEU A 87 -13.35 2.02 9.03
N PHE A 88 -12.45 1.04 9.21
CA PHE A 88 -12.62 -0.07 10.14
C PHE A 88 -11.48 -0.11 11.18
N PRO A 89 -11.37 0.92 12.05
CA PRO A 89 -10.26 1.05 12.98
C PRO A 89 -10.21 -0.08 14.02
N ARG A 90 -11.35 -0.68 14.40
CA ARG A 90 -11.39 -1.75 15.41
C ARG A 90 -10.85 -3.04 14.82
N LEU A 91 -11.29 -3.41 13.62
CA LEU A 91 -10.74 -4.55 12.87
C LEU A 91 -9.24 -4.37 12.61
N PHE A 92 -8.85 -3.18 12.15
CA PHE A 92 -7.46 -2.87 11.92
C PHE A 92 -6.64 -3.09 13.19
N ARG A 93 -7.11 -2.62 14.36
CA ARG A 93 -6.39 -2.76 15.63
C ARG A 93 -6.06 -4.21 15.99
N ILE A 94 -6.93 -5.17 15.66
CA ILE A 94 -6.76 -6.58 16.00
C ILE A 94 -6.17 -7.44 14.87
N ARG A 95 -5.84 -6.85 13.71
CA ARG A 95 -5.20 -7.57 12.60
C ARG A 95 -3.90 -8.26 13.01
N ARG A 96 -3.65 -9.46 12.49
CA ARG A 96 -2.36 -10.14 12.70
C ARG A 96 -1.30 -9.68 11.69
N ASN A 97 -1.67 -9.57 10.42
CA ASN A 97 -0.75 -9.24 9.32
C ASN A 97 -0.85 -7.77 8.91
N LEU A 98 0.23 -7.01 9.07
CA LEU A 98 0.31 -5.59 8.66
C LEU A 98 0.62 -5.40 7.17
N ASP A 99 1.34 -6.35 6.58
CA ASP A 99 1.95 -6.21 5.25
C ASP A 99 1.16 -6.94 4.15
N TRP A 100 -0.05 -7.42 4.44
CA TRP A 100 -0.87 -8.13 3.46
C TRP A 100 -1.24 -7.25 2.27
N SER A 101 -1.06 -7.83 1.09
CA SER A 101 -1.60 -7.29 -0.14
C SER A 101 -3.05 -7.72 -0.35
N VAL A 102 -3.76 -7.05 -1.27
CA VAL A 102 -5.11 -7.46 -1.66
C VAL A 102 -5.10 -8.85 -2.32
N ALA A 103 -4.01 -9.22 -2.99
CA ALA A 103 -3.84 -10.56 -3.53
C ALA A 103 -3.79 -11.61 -2.43
N ASP A 104 -3.01 -11.38 -1.37
CA ASP A 104 -2.86 -12.32 -0.26
C ASP A 104 -4.20 -12.53 0.46
N ALA A 105 -4.97 -11.46 0.66
CA ALA A 105 -6.31 -11.53 1.22
C ALA A 105 -7.27 -12.36 0.35
N LYS A 106 -7.15 -12.24 -0.97
CA LYS A 106 -7.96 -13.02 -1.92
C LYS A 106 -7.54 -14.49 -1.99
N GLU A 107 -6.26 -14.81 -1.81
CA GLU A 107 -5.77 -16.19 -1.79
C GLU A 107 -6.33 -17.01 -0.62
N VAL A 108 -6.65 -16.35 0.50
CA VAL A 108 -7.33 -16.95 1.66
C VAL A 108 -8.85 -16.75 1.65
N ASP A 109 -9.43 -16.42 0.50
CA ASP A 109 -10.87 -16.17 0.33
C ASP A 109 -11.43 -15.17 1.35
N TRP A 110 -10.70 -14.07 1.58
CA TRP A 110 -11.04 -13.00 2.53
C TRP A 110 -11.14 -13.43 3.99
N GLN A 111 -10.68 -14.64 4.34
CA GLN A 111 -10.61 -15.10 5.73
C GLN A 111 -9.42 -14.43 6.44
N LEU A 112 -9.61 -13.19 6.87
CA LEU A 112 -8.55 -12.42 7.52
C LEU A 112 -8.23 -12.98 8.91
N ASP A 113 -6.94 -13.13 9.20
CA ASP A 113 -6.46 -13.62 10.50
C ASP A 113 -6.33 -12.47 11.52
N PHE A 114 -6.93 -12.66 12.69
CA PHE A 114 -6.99 -11.69 13.76
C PHE A 114 -6.31 -12.22 15.03
N ARG A 115 -5.75 -11.32 15.83
CA ARG A 115 -5.02 -11.66 17.06
C ARG A 115 -5.91 -12.29 18.14
N ARG A 116 -7.22 -12.08 18.06
CA ARG A 116 -8.24 -12.62 18.96
C ARG A 116 -9.58 -12.75 18.21
N ARG A 117 -10.55 -13.41 18.85
CA ARG A 117 -11.94 -13.48 18.36
C ARG A 117 -12.55 -12.08 18.28
N LEU A 118 -13.44 -11.89 17.30
CA LEU A 118 -14.19 -10.66 17.11
C LEU A 118 -15.22 -10.51 18.24
N GLY A 119 -15.23 -9.35 18.89
CA GLY A 119 -16.34 -8.92 19.74
C GLY A 119 -17.46 -8.28 18.92
N ASN A 120 -18.58 -7.96 19.57
CA ASN A 120 -19.79 -7.47 18.89
C ASN A 120 -19.53 -6.24 17.98
N GLU A 121 -18.72 -5.29 18.44
CA GLU A 121 -18.41 -4.08 17.67
C GLU A 121 -17.49 -4.36 16.47
N GLU A 122 -16.61 -5.36 16.59
CA GLU A 122 -15.72 -5.79 15.50
C GLU A 122 -16.49 -6.63 14.47
N VAL A 123 -17.48 -7.40 14.92
CA VAL A 123 -18.42 -8.11 14.03
C VAL A 123 -19.26 -7.12 13.23
N ALA A 124 -19.70 -6.01 13.84
CA ALA A 124 -20.40 -4.95 13.11
C ALA A 124 -19.53 -4.37 11.98
N GLU A 125 -18.28 -3.96 12.29
CA GLU A 125 -17.33 -3.50 11.28
C GLU A 125 -17.04 -4.57 10.21
N TRP A 126 -17.02 -5.85 10.57
CA TRP A 126 -16.77 -6.95 9.65
C TRP A 126 -17.91 -7.18 8.65
N ASN A 127 -19.15 -6.97 9.08
CA ASN A 127 -20.31 -7.12 8.20
C ASN A 127 -20.42 -5.96 7.20
N ASP A 128 -19.84 -4.81 7.52
CA ASP A 128 -19.84 -3.61 6.68
C ASP A 128 -18.62 -3.55 5.73
N LEU A 129 -17.64 -4.44 5.89
CA LEU A 129 -16.41 -4.54 5.08
C LEU A 129 -16.63 -5.34 3.80
#